data_AF-A0A524IVN5-F1
#
_entry.id   AF-A0A524IVN5-F1
#
_cell.length_a   1.000
_cell.length_b   1.000
_cell.length_c   1.000
_cell.angle_alpha   90.00
_cell.angle_beta   90.00
_cell.angle_gamma   90.00
#
_symmetry.space_group_name_H-M   'P 1'
#
loop_
_entity.id
_entity.type
_entity.pdbx_description
1 polymer ?
#
loop_
_entity_poly.entity_id
_entity_poly.type
_entity_poly.pdbx_seq_one_letter_code
_entity_poly.pdbx_strand_id
1 'polypeptide(L)'
;MYGATAFVLLQAADLLAEGMGLSNGVLRVTTFLVLMGFPVAIVLAWAFESTPEGIKRTEEAAPDELRAIIEAPASTRWPAGVLALVGMTALLAGAWYVGRQSAPAGSAELATGPVAASIAVLPFVNMSDDASNEYFSDGISEELLNLLAKIPELQVTSRSSAFSYKGQDVKLADVARELNVAHILEGSVRKSDNQVRITAQLIDARS
;
A
#
# COMPACT_ATOMS: atom_id res chain seq x y z
N MET A 1 -33.44 -8.64 12.69
CA MET A 1 -33.69 -8.37 11.25
C MET A 1 -32.58 -7.54 10.59
N TYR A 2 -31.97 -6.57 11.29
CA TYR A 2 -30.86 -5.73 10.80
C TYR A 2 -29.60 -6.48 10.34
N GLY A 3 -29.21 -7.58 11.00
CA GLY A 3 -28.00 -8.33 10.61
C GLY A 3 -28.10 -8.98 9.24
N ALA A 4 -29.29 -9.46 8.87
CA ALA A 4 -29.53 -10.09 7.58
C ALA A 4 -29.56 -9.05 6.45
N THR A 5 -30.15 -7.88 6.68
CA THR A 5 -30.15 -6.78 5.70
C THR A 5 -28.77 -6.16 5.53
N ALA A 6 -27.98 -6.01 6.60
CA ALA A 6 -26.61 -5.52 6.52
C ALA A 6 -25.68 -6.50 5.78
N PHE A 7 -25.82 -7.80 6.02
CA PHE A 7 -25.03 -8.83 5.35
C PHE A 7 -25.29 -8.87 3.84
N VAL A 8 -26.55 -8.78 3.42
CA VAL A 8 -26.93 -8.77 2.00
C VAL A 8 -26.46 -7.50 1.28
N LEU A 9 -26.49 -6.34 1.94
CA LEU A 9 -25.96 -5.10 1.38
C LEU A 9 -24.44 -5.13 1.20
N LEU A 10 -23.70 -5.73 2.15
CA LEU A 10 -22.26 -5.91 2.03
C LEU A 10 -21.90 -6.87 0.89
N GLN A 11 -22.66 -7.96 0.72
CA GLN A 11 -22.45 -8.92 -0.37
C GLN A 11 -22.72 -8.32 -1.76
N ALA A 12 -23.76 -7.50 -1.88
CA ALA A 12 -24.06 -6.79 -3.13
C ALA A 12 -23.00 -5.73 -3.46
N ALA A 13 -22.42 -5.08 -2.45
CA ALA A 13 -21.34 -4.11 -2.63
C ALA A 13 -20.03 -4.76 -3.12
N ASP A 14 -19.66 -5.92 -2.56
CA ASP A 14 -18.48 -6.68 -3.02
C ASP A 14 -18.65 -7.15 -4.47
N LEU A 15 -19.83 -7.65 -4.84
CA LEU A 15 -20.13 -8.12 -6.20
C LEU A 15 -20.03 -7.00 -7.26
N LEU A 16 -20.44 -5.78 -6.90
CA LEU A 16 -20.37 -4.62 -7.80
C LEU A 16 -18.95 -4.03 -7.87
N ALA A 17 -18.18 -4.11 -6.78
CA ALA A 17 -16.84 -3.56 -6.72
C ALA A 17 -15.82 -4.40 -7.53
N GLU A 18 -16.00 -5.72 -7.55
CA GLU A 18 -15.15 -6.65 -8.30
C GLU A 18 -15.36 -6.54 -9.83
N GLY A 19 -16.58 -6.17 -10.27
CA GLY A 19 -16.92 -5.98 -11.68
C GLY A 19 -16.33 -4.71 -12.32
N MET A 20 -15.86 -3.74 -11.52
CA MET A 20 -15.35 -2.44 -12.02
C MET A 20 -13.81 -2.32 -12.05
N GLY A 21 -13.06 -3.33 -11.58
CA GLY A 21 -11.60 -3.31 -11.60
C GLY A 21 -10.95 -2.18 -10.78
N LEU A 22 -11.64 -1.69 -9.74
CA LEU A 22 -11.16 -0.58 -8.92
C LEU A 22 -9.93 -1.01 -8.11
N SER A 23 -8.90 -0.16 -8.13
CA SER A 23 -7.65 -0.34 -7.37
C SER A 23 -7.90 -0.70 -5.90
N ASN A 24 -7.07 -1.61 -5.37
CA ASN A 24 -7.12 -2.14 -3.99
C ASN A 24 -7.14 -1.05 -2.88
N GLY A 25 -6.78 0.20 -3.19
CA GLY A 25 -6.91 1.32 -2.29
C GLY A 25 -8.34 1.83 -2.12
N VAL A 26 -9.12 1.90 -3.21
CA VAL A 26 -10.50 2.44 -3.21
C VAL A 26 -11.44 1.48 -2.48
N LEU A 27 -11.32 0.17 -2.75
CA LEU A 27 -12.11 -0.86 -2.08
C LEU A 27 -11.89 -0.82 -0.55
N ARG A 28 -10.64 -0.59 -0.12
CA ARG A 28 -10.24 -0.54 1.29
C ARG A 28 -10.78 0.70 2.02
N VAL A 29 -10.86 1.86 1.35
CA VAL A 29 -11.46 3.09 1.92
C VAL A 29 -12.97 2.95 2.03
N THR A 30 -13.62 2.37 1.02
CA THR A 30 -15.07 2.15 1.01
C THR A 30 -15.51 1.20 2.13
N THR A 31 -14.82 0.07 2.31
CA THR A 31 -15.12 -0.86 3.42
C THR A 31 -14.95 -0.20 4.78
N PHE A 32 -13.91 0.64 4.94
CA PHE A 32 -13.68 1.37 6.18
C PHE A 32 -14.81 2.38 6.48
N LEU A 33 -15.29 3.11 5.47
CA LEU A 33 -16.42 4.04 5.60
C LEU A 33 -17.72 3.32 5.99
N VAL A 34 -17.99 2.16 5.40
CA VAL A 34 -19.20 1.37 5.70
C VAL A 34 -19.14 0.80 7.13
N LEU A 35 -17.99 0.28 7.56
CA LEU A 35 -17.80 -0.20 8.93
C LEU A 35 -17.91 0.92 9.96
N MET A 36 -17.49 2.14 9.62
CA MET A 36 -17.61 3.30 10.51
C MET A 36 -19.03 3.88 10.59
N GLY A 37 -19.89 3.60 9.60
CA GLY A 37 -21.30 4.01 9.61
C GLY A 37 -22.14 3.32 10.70
N PHE A 38 -21.78 2.09 11.09
CA PHE A 38 -22.52 1.32 12.09
C PHE A 38 -22.40 1.89 13.53
N PRO A 39 -21.20 2.27 14.03
CA PRO A 39 -21.07 3.02 15.28
C PRO A 39 -21.87 4.33 15.31
N VAL A 40 -21.89 5.07 14.20
CA VAL A 40 -22.65 6.32 14.08
C VAL A 40 -24.15 6.06 14.20
N ALA A 41 -24.65 5.00 13.56
CA ALA A 41 -26.04 4.59 13.67
C ALA A 41 -26.42 4.16 15.10
N ILE A 42 -25.53 3.49 15.84
CA ILE A 42 -25.76 3.14 17.25
C ILE A 42 -25.81 4.40 18.13
N VAL A 43 -24.92 5.37 17.91
CA VAL A 43 -24.92 6.63 18.65
C VAL A 43 -26.19 7.45 18.35
N LEU A 44 -26.64 7.49 17.10
CA LEU A 44 -27.88 8.17 16.72
C LEU A 44 -29.13 7.45 17.23
N ALA A 45 -29.15 6.12 17.21
CA ALA A 45 -30.22 5.33 17.82
C ALA A 45 -30.30 5.61 19.33
N TRP A 46 -29.15 5.61 20.02
CA TRP A 46 -29.09 5.92 21.44
C TRP A 46 -29.46 7.38 21.75
N ALA A 47 -29.09 8.33 20.88
CA ALA A 47 -29.43 9.75 21.02
C ALA A 47 -30.94 10.02 20.85
N PHE A 48 -31.60 9.35 19.91
CA PHE A 48 -33.03 9.51 19.69
C PHE A 48 -33.87 8.70 20.70
N GLU A 49 -33.40 7.53 21.11
CA GLU A 49 -34.06 6.66 22.09
C GLU A 49 -33.92 7.19 23.53
N SER A 50 -32.97 8.11 23.78
CA SER A 50 -32.79 8.83 25.05
C SER A 50 -33.51 10.19 25.12
N THR A 51 -34.63 10.37 24.40
CA THR A 51 -35.59 11.46 24.67
C THR A 51 -36.73 10.88 25.53
N PRO A 52 -36.60 10.76 26.86
CA PRO A 52 -37.55 10.07 27.74
C PRO A 52 -38.86 10.84 28.01
N GLU A 53 -39.22 11.77 27.13
CA GLU A 53 -40.49 12.51 27.20
C GLU A 53 -41.23 12.36 25.88
N GLY A 54 -41.71 11.14 25.63
CA GLY A 54 -42.88 10.97 24.78
C GLY A 54 -43.97 11.90 25.31
N ILE A 55 -44.57 12.70 24.43
CA ILE A 55 -45.54 13.75 24.76
C ILE A 55 -46.48 13.30 25.89
N LYS A 56 -46.22 13.76 27.12
CA LYS A 56 -47.10 13.56 28.28
C LYS A 56 -47.73 14.89 28.65
N ARG A 57 -49.05 14.88 28.62
CA ARG A 57 -49.94 16.00 28.93
C ARG A 57 -49.85 16.30 30.44
N THR A 58 -49.66 17.57 30.76
CA THR A 58 -49.50 18.18 32.09
C THR A 58 -50.76 18.06 32.96
N GLU A 59 -50.95 16.97 33.70
CA GLU A 59 -51.85 16.96 34.85
C GLU A 59 -51.19 16.12 35.96
N GLU A 60 -50.99 16.74 37.13
CA GLU A 60 -50.52 16.14 38.40
C GLU A 60 -49.01 15.89 38.57
N ALA A 61 -48.24 16.97 38.72
CA ALA A 61 -46.96 16.94 39.45
C ALA A 61 -47.06 17.87 40.66
N ALA A 62 -46.81 17.35 41.87
CA ALA A 62 -46.90 18.10 43.12
C ALA A 62 -45.78 19.16 43.22
N PRO A 63 -46.02 20.34 43.84
CA PRO A 63 -45.05 21.43 43.94
C PRO A 63 -43.70 21.07 44.59
N ASP A 64 -43.68 19.95 45.33
CA ASP A 64 -42.54 19.50 46.13
C ASP A 64 -41.52 18.72 45.28
N GLU A 65 -41.97 18.06 44.21
CA GLU A 65 -41.09 17.35 43.26
C GLU A 65 -40.33 18.32 42.33
N LEU A 66 -40.93 19.49 42.03
CA LEU A 66 -40.27 20.55 41.25
C LEU A 66 -39.06 21.14 41.97
N ARG A 67 -39.06 21.20 43.32
CA ARG A 67 -37.92 21.70 44.10
C ARG A 67 -36.76 20.70 44.13
N ALA A 68 -37.05 19.41 44.20
CA ALA A 68 -36.05 18.35 44.14
C ALA A 68 -35.35 18.26 42.78
N ILE A 69 -36.04 18.66 41.70
CA ILE A 69 -35.46 18.73 40.35
C ILE A 69 -34.56 19.96 40.17
N ILE A 70 -34.89 21.09 40.83
CA ILE A 70 -34.10 22.34 40.78
C ILE A 70 -32.80 22.22 41.59
N GLU A 71 -32.78 21.43 42.67
CA GLU A 71 -31.62 21.29 43.57
C GLU A 71 -30.63 20.18 43.19
N ALA A 72 -30.95 19.33 42.20
CA ALA A 72 -30.01 18.29 41.75
C ALA A 72 -28.91 18.93 40.87
N PRO A 73 -27.60 18.80 41.20
CA PRO A 73 -26.54 19.34 40.36
C PRO A 73 -26.54 18.64 39.00
N ALA A 74 -26.86 19.41 37.96
CA ALA A 74 -26.98 19.00 36.55
C ALA A 74 -25.62 18.69 35.88
N SER A 75 -24.66 18.13 36.60
CA SER A 75 -23.35 17.77 36.06
C SER A 75 -22.94 16.40 36.59
N THR A 76 -22.85 15.43 35.68
CA THR A 76 -22.15 14.11 35.81
C THR A 76 -23.04 12.89 35.61
N ARG A 77 -23.85 12.83 34.54
CA ARG A 77 -24.51 11.59 34.10
C ARG A 77 -24.70 11.52 32.56
N TRP A 78 -23.78 11.93 31.68
CA TRP A 78 -22.64 11.21 31.05
C TRP A 78 -22.19 12.09 29.83
N PRO A 79 -20.91 12.14 29.36
CA PRO A 79 -20.42 11.15 28.39
C PRO A 79 -18.88 10.97 28.32
N ALA A 80 -18.14 11.16 29.43
CA ALA A 80 -16.68 11.01 29.41
C ALA A 80 -16.22 9.62 28.94
N GLY A 81 -16.98 8.57 29.30
CA GLY A 81 -16.71 7.20 28.86
C GLY A 81 -16.92 6.97 27.36
N VAL A 82 -17.91 7.65 26.75
CA VAL A 82 -18.19 7.53 25.31
C VAL A 82 -17.13 8.26 24.48
N LEU A 83 -16.74 9.47 24.91
CA LEU A 83 -15.64 10.21 24.27
C LEU A 83 -14.31 9.48 24.43
N ALA A 84 -14.06 8.85 25.59
CA ALA A 84 -12.88 8.02 25.79
C ALA A 84 -12.89 6.76 24.89
N LEU A 85 -14.04 6.12 24.70
CA LEU A 85 -14.17 4.95 23.83
C LEU A 85 -13.94 5.31 22.35
N VAL A 86 -14.53 6.41 21.87
CA VAL A 86 -14.34 6.91 20.50
C VAL A 86 -12.90 7.36 20.26
N GLY A 87 -12.30 8.05 21.24
CA GLY A 87 -10.88 8.42 21.19
C GLY A 87 -9.97 7.19 21.15
N MET A 88 -10.26 6.16 21.94
CA MET A 88 -9.47 4.93 22.00
C MET A 88 -9.59 4.10 20.72
N THR A 89 -10.78 4.00 20.11
CA THR A 89 -10.93 3.33 18.82
C THR A 89 -10.25 4.09 17.68
N ALA A 90 -10.31 5.42 17.68
CA ALA A 90 -9.57 6.25 16.72
C ALA A 90 -8.04 6.10 16.89
N LEU A 91 -7.55 6.04 18.12
CA LEU A 91 -6.12 5.82 18.41
C LEU A 91 -5.66 4.42 17.99
N LEU A 92 -6.43 3.37 18.28
CA LEU A 92 -6.10 2.01 17.87
C LEU A 92 -6.15 1.83 16.34
N ALA A 93 -7.14 2.45 15.67
CA ALA A 93 -7.23 2.44 14.21
C ALA A 93 -6.07 3.22 13.56
N GLY A 94 -5.71 4.39 14.10
CA GLY A 94 -4.55 5.18 13.67
C GLY A 94 -3.23 4.44 13.88
N ALA A 95 -3.04 3.82 15.05
CA ALA A 95 -1.86 3.02 15.35
C ALA A 95 -1.74 1.79 14.42
N TRP A 96 -2.85 1.14 14.11
CA TRP A 96 -2.86 0.01 13.17
C TRP A 96 -2.65 0.45 11.72
N TYR A 97 -3.15 1.62 11.33
CA TYR A 97 -2.95 2.21 10.00
C TYR A 97 -1.49 2.61 9.76
N VAL A 98 -0.86 3.27 10.76
CA VAL A 98 0.58 3.61 10.73
C VAL A 98 1.44 2.35 10.89
N GLY A 99 1.02 1.40 11.72
CA GLY A 99 1.68 0.12 11.95
C GLY A 99 1.62 -0.86 10.76
N ARG A 100 0.65 -0.72 9.85
CA ARG A 100 0.60 -1.51 8.60
C ARG A 100 1.35 -0.87 7.43
N GLN A 101 1.56 0.44 7.44
CA GLN A 101 2.60 1.06 6.59
C GLN A 101 4.00 0.72 7.11
N SER A 102 4.11 0.48 8.43
CA SER A 102 5.27 -0.11 9.10
C SER A 102 5.12 -1.62 9.27
N ALA A 103 4.62 -2.33 8.24
CA ALA A 103 4.90 -3.76 8.20
C ALA A 103 6.43 -3.91 8.24
N PRO A 104 6.99 -4.79 9.08
CA PRO A 104 8.43 -5.01 9.08
C PRO A 104 8.76 -5.63 7.72
N ALA A 105 9.16 -4.80 6.75
CA ALA A 105 10.07 -5.23 5.72
C ALA A 105 11.20 -5.90 6.48
N GLY A 106 11.37 -7.20 6.23
CA GLY A 106 12.20 -8.08 7.05
C GLY A 106 13.51 -7.40 7.41
N SER A 107 13.89 -7.55 8.67
CA SER A 107 15.14 -7.10 9.27
C SER A 107 16.31 -7.22 8.30
N ALA A 108 16.52 -6.16 7.53
CA ALA A 108 17.64 -5.94 6.63
C ALA A 108 18.12 -4.50 6.83
N GLU A 109 18.10 -4.05 8.07
CA GLU A 109 18.91 -2.91 8.47
C GLU A 109 20.20 -3.47 9.05
N LEU A 110 21.21 -3.59 8.19
CA LEU A 110 22.64 -3.34 8.44
C LEU A 110 23.44 -3.56 7.13
N ALA A 111 23.09 -2.80 6.10
CA ALA A 111 24.01 -2.43 5.03
C ALA A 111 23.49 -1.13 4.43
N THR A 112 23.90 0.00 4.98
CA THR A 112 23.56 1.34 4.47
C THR A 112 24.34 1.69 3.20
N GLY A 113 24.47 0.72 2.30
CA GLY A 113 25.21 0.81 1.04
C GLY A 113 24.91 -0.40 0.15
N PRO A 114 25.14 -0.28 -1.16
CA PRO A 114 24.93 -1.39 -2.10
C PRO A 114 25.71 -2.61 -1.64
N VAL A 115 25.15 -3.80 -1.87
CA VAL A 115 25.83 -5.05 -1.52
C VAL A 115 27.18 -5.07 -2.25
N ALA A 116 28.28 -5.19 -1.50
CA ALA A 116 29.62 -4.89 -2.00
C ALA A 116 29.98 -5.65 -3.31
N ALA A 117 29.53 -6.90 -3.42
CA ALA A 117 29.63 -7.71 -4.63
C ALA A 117 28.24 -7.91 -5.24
N SER A 118 27.74 -6.89 -5.94
CA SER A 118 26.45 -6.96 -6.64
C SER A 118 26.50 -6.30 -8.02
N ILE A 119 25.68 -6.84 -8.93
CA ILE A 119 25.62 -6.41 -10.33
C ILE A 119 24.18 -6.49 -10.88
N ALA A 120 23.79 -5.47 -11.64
CA ALA A 120 22.63 -5.54 -12.52
C ALA A 120 23.07 -5.62 -13.97
N VAL A 121 22.41 -6.46 -14.77
CA VAL A 121 22.62 -6.53 -16.22
C VAL A 121 21.44 -5.87 -16.91
N LEU A 122 21.65 -4.67 -17.46
CA LEU A 122 20.62 -3.97 -18.21
C LEU A 122 20.46 -4.58 -19.61
N PRO A 123 19.28 -4.46 -20.23
CA PRO A 123 19.06 -4.91 -21.60
C PRO A 123 20.04 -4.23 -22.56
N PHE A 124 20.79 -5.02 -23.32
CA PHE A 124 21.72 -4.51 -24.32
C PHE A 124 20.93 -3.86 -25.45
N VAL A 125 21.39 -2.69 -25.88
CA VAL A 125 20.74 -1.92 -26.93
C VAL A 125 21.01 -2.58 -28.29
N ASN A 126 19.95 -2.86 -29.05
CA ASN A 126 20.09 -3.26 -30.44
C ASN A 126 20.54 -2.05 -31.28
N MET A 127 21.77 -2.08 -31.79
CA MET A 127 22.36 -1.09 -32.70
C MET A 127 22.46 -1.59 -34.14
N SER A 128 21.69 -2.64 -34.48
CA SER A 128 21.52 -3.14 -35.84
C SER A 128 20.42 -2.34 -36.55
N ASP A 129 20.46 -2.28 -37.88
CA ASP A 129 19.43 -1.58 -38.67
C ASP A 129 18.07 -2.31 -38.64
N ASP A 130 18.09 -3.61 -38.37
CA ASP A 130 16.90 -4.46 -38.27
C ASP A 130 16.46 -4.61 -36.80
N ALA A 131 15.28 -4.05 -36.51
CA ALA A 131 14.61 -4.13 -35.22
C ALA A 131 14.26 -5.57 -34.82
N SER A 132 14.12 -6.48 -35.79
CA SER A 132 13.85 -7.89 -35.50
C SER A 132 14.99 -8.53 -34.69
N ASN A 133 16.21 -7.99 -34.70
CA ASN A 133 17.33 -8.49 -33.90
C ASN A 133 17.27 -8.12 -32.40
N GLU A 134 16.21 -7.48 -31.94
CA GLU A 134 16.04 -7.12 -30.54
C GLU A 134 16.01 -8.36 -29.62
N TYR A 135 15.37 -9.46 -30.04
CA TYR A 135 15.38 -10.72 -29.29
C TYR A 135 16.81 -11.25 -29.08
N PHE A 136 17.71 -10.98 -30.03
CA PHE A 136 19.09 -11.44 -29.95
C PHE A 136 19.86 -10.61 -28.92
N SER A 137 19.64 -9.30 -28.88
CA SER A 137 20.24 -8.41 -27.88
C SER A 137 19.75 -8.72 -26.46
N ASP A 138 18.44 -8.97 -26.32
CA ASP A 138 17.83 -9.43 -25.07
C ASP A 138 18.39 -10.79 -24.65
N GLY A 139 18.47 -11.76 -25.58
CA GLY A 139 19.00 -13.08 -25.31
C GLY A 139 20.46 -13.07 -24.85
N ILE A 140 21.30 -12.21 -25.43
CA ILE A 140 22.68 -12.00 -24.96
C ILE A 140 22.70 -11.43 -23.54
N SER A 141 21.83 -10.47 -23.24
CA SER A 141 21.72 -9.87 -21.91
C SER A 141 21.28 -10.88 -20.86
N GLU A 142 20.30 -11.73 -21.20
CA GLU A 142 19.86 -12.84 -20.36
C GLU A 142 20.93 -13.89 -20.12
N GLU A 143 21.67 -14.27 -21.16
CA GLU A 143 22.75 -15.24 -21.03
C GLU A 143 23.86 -14.69 -20.11
N LEU A 144 24.23 -13.42 -20.27
CA LEU A 144 25.18 -12.76 -19.37
C LEU A 144 24.68 -12.74 -17.93
N LEU A 145 23.40 -12.39 -17.71
CA LEU A 145 22.78 -12.44 -16.38
C LEU A 145 22.86 -13.85 -15.77
N ASN A 146 22.51 -14.87 -16.53
CA ASN A 146 22.54 -16.27 -16.09
C ASN A 146 23.96 -16.77 -15.80
N LEU A 147 24.96 -16.34 -16.58
CA LEU A 147 26.36 -16.67 -16.35
C LEU A 147 26.89 -16.00 -15.08
N LEU A 148 26.58 -14.73 -14.87
CA LEU A 148 26.96 -13.99 -13.67
C LEU A 148 26.30 -14.55 -12.42
N ALA A 149 25.03 -14.99 -12.51
CA ALA A 149 24.29 -15.56 -11.39
C ALA A 149 24.88 -16.88 -10.87
N LYS A 150 25.77 -17.53 -11.63
CA LYS A 150 26.49 -18.74 -11.21
C LYS A 150 27.76 -18.44 -10.41
N ILE A 151 28.20 -17.18 -10.35
CA ILE A 151 29.41 -16.80 -9.63
C ILE A 151 29.09 -16.78 -8.13
N PRO A 152 29.78 -17.58 -7.30
CA PRO A 152 29.60 -17.56 -5.85
C PRO A 152 29.85 -16.16 -5.29
N GLU A 153 29.09 -15.77 -4.27
CA GLU A 153 29.24 -14.49 -3.56
C GLU A 153 28.90 -13.23 -4.39
N LEU A 154 28.56 -13.37 -5.69
CA LEU A 154 28.07 -12.28 -6.53
C LEU A 154 26.53 -12.25 -6.52
N GLN A 155 25.95 -11.16 -6.04
CA GLN A 155 24.51 -10.95 -6.12
C GLN A 155 24.12 -10.34 -7.47
N VAL A 156 23.23 -11.01 -8.19
CA VAL A 156 22.70 -10.54 -9.48
C VAL A 156 21.25 -10.16 -9.32
N THR A 157 20.89 -8.96 -9.76
CA THR A 157 19.49 -8.50 -9.76
C THR A 157 18.61 -9.37 -10.66
N SER A 158 17.34 -9.52 -10.28
CA SER A 158 16.38 -10.28 -11.08
C SER A 158 16.23 -9.71 -12.50
N ARG A 159 16.03 -10.59 -13.48
CA ARG A 159 15.82 -10.21 -14.88
C ARG A 159 14.69 -9.20 -15.03
N SER A 160 13.53 -9.46 -14.43
CA SER A 160 12.35 -8.58 -14.56
C SER A 160 12.60 -7.19 -14.00
N SER A 161 13.35 -7.07 -12.90
CA SER A 161 13.71 -5.78 -12.31
C SER A 161 14.70 -5.00 -13.16
N ALA A 162 15.66 -5.66 -13.81
CA ALA A 162 16.61 -4.97 -14.69
C ALA A 162 15.98 -4.60 -16.04
N PHE A 163 15.12 -5.48 -16.58
CA PHE A 163 14.48 -5.28 -17.88
C PHE A 163 13.34 -4.26 -17.86
N SER A 164 12.86 -3.84 -16.69
CA SER A 164 11.86 -2.75 -16.60
C SER A 164 12.41 -1.42 -17.15
N TYR A 165 13.73 -1.22 -17.11
CA TYR A 165 14.40 -0.02 -17.63
C TYR A 165 14.65 -0.04 -19.14
N LYS A 166 14.19 -1.07 -19.84
CA LYS A 166 14.38 -1.18 -21.29
C LYS A 166 13.74 0.00 -22.01
N GLY A 167 14.52 0.66 -22.88
CA GLY A 167 14.05 1.81 -23.67
C GLY A 167 13.76 3.06 -22.86
N GLN A 168 14.16 3.10 -21.58
CA GLN A 168 14.05 4.29 -20.75
C GLN A 168 15.37 5.07 -20.76
N ASP A 169 15.27 6.40 -20.84
CA ASP A 169 16.41 7.29 -20.65
C ASP A 169 16.49 7.69 -19.17
N VAL A 170 17.12 6.83 -18.37
CA VAL A 170 17.30 6.99 -16.93
C VAL A 170 18.78 7.04 -16.60
N LYS A 171 19.14 7.82 -15.58
CA LYS A 171 20.54 7.88 -15.12
C LYS A 171 20.92 6.56 -14.46
N LEU A 172 22.04 5.98 -14.88
CA LEU A 172 22.53 4.71 -14.32
C LEU A 172 22.71 4.74 -12.79
N ALA A 173 23.09 5.88 -12.23
CA ALA A 173 23.21 6.06 -10.78
C ALA A 173 21.87 5.92 -10.03
N ASP A 174 20.75 6.29 -10.66
CA ASP A 174 19.42 6.12 -10.08
C ASP A 174 18.97 4.66 -10.19
N VAL A 175 19.21 4.04 -11.34
CA VAL A 175 18.97 2.60 -11.57
C VAL A 175 19.73 1.75 -10.56
N ALA A 176 21.02 2.04 -10.33
CA ALA A 176 21.84 1.30 -9.37
C ALA A 176 21.30 1.41 -7.94
N ARG A 177 20.80 2.59 -7.56
CA ARG A 177 20.23 2.86 -6.24
C ARG A 177 18.91 2.12 -6.06
N GLU A 178 18.04 2.15 -7.06
CA GLU A 178 16.74 1.48 -7.01
C GLU A 178 16.88 -0.05 -7.03
N LEU A 179 17.85 -0.57 -7.79
CA LEU A 179 18.17 -2.00 -7.83
C LEU A 179 19.08 -2.45 -6.69
N ASN A 180 19.58 -1.52 -5.86
CA ASN A 180 20.51 -1.75 -4.76
C ASN A 180 21.79 -2.52 -5.16
N VAL A 181 22.43 -2.11 -6.25
CA VAL A 181 23.64 -2.76 -6.80
C VAL A 181 24.87 -1.85 -6.79
N ALA A 182 26.05 -2.45 -6.65
CA ALA A 182 27.34 -1.76 -6.72
C ALA A 182 27.81 -1.55 -8.16
N HIS A 183 27.42 -2.43 -9.09
CA HIS A 183 27.84 -2.35 -10.49
C HIS A 183 26.65 -2.50 -11.45
N ILE A 184 26.76 -1.85 -12.60
CA ILE A 184 25.84 -2.03 -13.72
C ILE A 184 26.63 -2.51 -14.93
N LEU A 185 26.16 -3.58 -15.57
CA LEU A 185 26.60 -4.01 -16.89
C LEU A 185 25.59 -3.52 -17.92
N GLU A 186 26.05 -2.69 -18.84
CA GLU A 186 25.27 -2.28 -20.01
C GLU A 186 26.04 -2.58 -21.29
N GLY A 187 25.37 -2.48 -22.42
CA GLY A 187 26.02 -2.78 -23.68
C GLY A 187 25.15 -2.54 -24.89
N SER A 188 25.73 -2.83 -26.04
CA SER A 188 25.03 -2.80 -27.31
C SER A 188 25.44 -3.98 -28.18
N VAL A 189 24.49 -4.43 -29.00
CA VAL A 189 24.71 -5.49 -29.97
C VAL A 189 24.39 -4.96 -31.35
N ARG A 190 25.32 -5.12 -32.27
CA ARG A 190 25.11 -4.86 -33.70
C ARG A 190 25.33 -6.15 -34.47
N LYS A 191 24.31 -6.58 -35.19
CA LYS A 191 24.34 -7.76 -36.05
C LYS A 191 24.14 -7.31 -37.49
N SER A 192 25.02 -7.76 -38.37
CA SER A 192 24.96 -7.51 -39.82
C SER A 192 25.39 -8.78 -40.53
N ASP A 193 24.48 -9.33 -41.32
CA ASP A 193 24.63 -10.62 -42.00
C ASP A 193 25.12 -11.73 -41.06
N ASN A 194 26.37 -12.16 -41.23
CA ASN A 194 27.00 -13.23 -40.48
C ASN A 194 28.04 -12.73 -39.46
N GLN A 195 28.01 -11.44 -39.11
CA GLN A 195 28.89 -10.82 -38.12
C GLN A 195 28.10 -10.21 -36.97
N VAL A 196 28.62 -10.39 -35.76
CA VAL A 196 28.07 -9.81 -34.54
C VAL A 196 29.18 -9.01 -33.86
N ARG A 197 28.87 -7.75 -33.54
CA ARG A 197 29.70 -6.89 -32.70
C ARG A 197 28.97 -6.63 -31.41
N ILE A 198 29.58 -6.99 -30.29
CA ILE A 198 29.05 -6.78 -28.95
C ILE A 198 29.98 -5.80 -28.24
N THR A 199 29.39 -4.78 -27.63
CA THR A 199 30.08 -3.86 -26.72
C THR A 199 29.46 -4.02 -25.35
N ALA A 200 30.28 -4.18 -24.32
CA ALA A 200 29.82 -4.28 -22.93
C ALA A 200 30.67 -3.37 -22.06
N GLN A 201 30.04 -2.70 -21.11
CA GLN A 201 30.66 -1.76 -20.18
C GLN A 201 30.19 -2.06 -18.77
N LEU A 202 31.15 -2.14 -17.84
CA LEU A 202 30.89 -2.29 -16.42
C LEU A 202 31.07 -0.93 -15.75
N ILE A 203 30.01 -0.41 -15.14
CA ILE A 203 29.99 0.87 -14.43
C ILE A 203 30.00 0.59 -12.94
N ASP A 204 30.91 1.25 -12.20
CA ASP A 204 30.86 1.31 -10.73
C ASP A 204 29.88 2.41 -10.33
N ALA A 205 28.81 2.04 -9.62
CA ALA A 205 27.76 2.97 -9.22
C ALA A 205 28.14 3.84 -8.01
N ARG A 206 29.34 3.64 -7.43
CA ARG A 206 29.85 4.36 -6.26
C ARG A 206 30.76 5.53 -6.60
N SER A 207 31.19 5.65 -7.87
CA SER A 207 32.07 6.71 -8.38
C SER A 207 31.31 7.77 -9.16
#